data_AF-A0A7V5KQ43-F1
#
_entry.id   AF-A0A7V5KQ43-F1
#
_cell.length_a   1.000
_cell.length_b   1.000
_cell.length_c   1.000
_cell.angle_alpha   90.00
_cell.angle_beta   90.00
_cell.angle_gamma   90.00
#
_symmetry.space_group_name_H-M   'P 1'
#
loop_
_entity.id
_entity.type
_entity.pdbx_description
1 polymer ?
#
loop_
_entity_poly.entity_id
_entity_poly.type
_entity_poly.pdbx_seq_one_letter_code
_entity_poly.pdbx_strand_id
1 'polypeptide(L)'
;MELVMTNVRAKSLCFIFMLILTFAIPAIGQFRHDGTLIAPDVTVRDSGSAVILSNGIVSATIDKSSATITSFIYDGMNLLDGGYDGGKIYWSWNMPNYQNPSGCTYTLVADPASDSGNYAEIDFRMAWNGSASEAAMDVDIYYCLLRGTRGIYAAAMLNHPSSY
;
A
#
# COMPACT_ATOMS: atom_id res chain seq x y z
N MET A 1 -74.93 -8.85 -11.14
CA MET A 1 -73.53 -8.75 -11.60
C MET A 1 -73.02 -7.42 -11.10
N GLU A 2 -72.30 -7.48 -9.99
CA GLU A 2 -71.85 -6.34 -9.20
C GLU A 2 -70.39 -6.07 -9.53
N LEU A 3 -70.05 -4.82 -9.86
CA LEU A 3 -68.82 -4.23 -9.36
C LEU A 3 -68.98 -2.69 -9.32
N VAL A 4 -69.07 -2.21 -8.08
CA VAL A 4 -69.23 -0.83 -7.64
C VAL A 4 -67.87 -0.12 -7.74
N MET A 5 -67.86 1.12 -8.25
CA MET A 5 -66.73 2.04 -8.09
C MET A 5 -66.80 2.73 -6.73
N THR A 6 -65.70 2.73 -5.96
CA THR A 6 -65.43 3.74 -4.93
C THR A 6 -63.93 4.05 -4.79
N ASN A 7 -63.60 5.34 -4.93
CA ASN A 7 -62.31 6.02 -4.72
C ASN A 7 -61.74 5.87 -3.30
N VAL A 8 -60.41 5.68 -3.12
CA VAL A 8 -59.65 6.18 -1.93
C VAL A 8 -58.13 6.39 -2.20
N ARG A 9 -57.71 7.66 -2.12
CA ARG A 9 -56.53 8.32 -1.49
C ARG A 9 -55.05 7.87 -1.68
N ALA A 10 -54.26 8.90 -2.02
CA ALA A 10 -52.84 9.21 -1.79
C ALA A 10 -52.01 8.33 -0.84
N LYS A 11 -50.78 7.99 -1.25
CA LYS A 11 -49.64 7.73 -0.36
C LYS A 11 -48.34 8.33 -0.91
N SER A 12 -47.79 9.27 -0.15
CA SER A 12 -46.45 9.84 -0.30
C SER A 12 -45.39 8.76 -0.43
N LEU A 13 -44.54 8.89 -1.45
CA LEU A 13 -43.36 8.06 -1.65
C LEU A 13 -42.18 8.75 -0.93
N CYS A 14 -41.94 8.39 0.32
CA CYS A 14 -40.73 8.77 1.05
C CYS A 14 -39.54 7.99 0.47
N PHE A 15 -38.75 8.64 -0.39
CA PHE A 15 -37.42 8.14 -0.77
C PHE A 15 -36.46 8.35 0.40
N ILE A 16 -36.18 7.29 1.17
CA ILE A 16 -35.08 7.28 2.13
C ILE A 16 -33.79 7.05 1.35
N PHE A 17 -33.04 8.12 1.11
CA PHE A 17 -31.68 8.06 0.58
C PHE A 17 -30.75 7.69 1.74
N MET A 18 -30.47 6.39 1.92
CA MET A 18 -29.52 5.95 2.94
C MET A 18 -28.10 6.23 2.44
N LEU A 19 -27.57 7.39 2.80
CA LEU A 19 -26.16 7.74 2.64
C LEU A 19 -25.35 6.90 3.62
N ILE A 20 -24.82 5.77 3.15
CA ILE A 20 -23.88 4.96 3.95
C ILE A 20 -22.55 5.72 3.98
N LEU A 21 -22.34 6.46 5.07
CA LEU A 21 -21.06 7.06 5.40
C LEU A 21 -20.16 5.94 5.93
N THR A 22 -19.35 5.35 5.05
CA THR A 22 -18.32 4.38 5.47
C THR A 22 -17.24 5.11 6.24
N PHE A 23 -17.37 5.17 7.57
CA PHE A 23 -16.24 5.43 8.43
C PHE A 23 -15.28 4.25 8.34
N ALA A 24 -14.02 4.52 7.95
CA ALA A 24 -12.95 3.54 8.08
C ALA A 24 -12.74 3.27 9.57
N ILE A 25 -13.31 2.17 10.06
CA ILE A 25 -13.07 1.69 11.43
C ILE A 25 -11.63 1.20 11.45
N PRO A 26 -10.75 1.67 12.36
CA PRO A 26 -9.44 1.07 12.51
C PRO A 26 -9.62 -0.40 12.86
N ALA A 27 -8.91 -1.29 12.17
CA ALA A 27 -9.04 -2.73 12.33
C ALA A 27 -8.78 -3.11 13.79
N ILE A 28 -9.86 -3.43 14.52
CA ILE A 28 -9.77 -4.10 15.82
C ILE A 28 -9.16 -5.46 15.51
N GLY A 29 -8.08 -5.81 16.23
CA GLY A 29 -7.38 -7.10 16.06
C GLY A 29 -8.38 -8.25 16.00
N GLN A 30 -8.17 -9.17 15.07
CA GLN A 30 -9.03 -10.35 14.98
C GLN A 30 -8.83 -11.18 16.27
N PHE A 31 -9.88 -11.85 16.73
CA PHE A 31 -9.79 -12.79 17.85
C PHE A 31 -9.85 -14.20 17.29
N ARG A 32 -8.94 -15.09 17.72
CA ARG A 32 -9.11 -16.52 17.53
C ARG A 32 -10.30 -17.00 18.36
N HIS A 33 -10.86 -18.16 18.00
CA HIS A 33 -11.95 -18.79 18.76
C HIS A 33 -11.56 -19.09 20.23
N ASP A 34 -10.26 -19.22 20.52
CA ASP A 34 -9.70 -19.40 21.86
C ASP A 34 -9.50 -18.10 22.66
N GLY A 35 -9.91 -16.95 22.11
CA GLY A 35 -9.77 -15.64 22.75
C GLY A 35 -8.39 -14.98 22.59
N THR A 36 -7.46 -15.62 21.87
CA THR A 36 -6.15 -15.03 21.58
C THR A 36 -6.28 -13.90 20.57
N LEU A 37 -5.72 -12.73 20.91
CA LEU A 37 -5.53 -11.63 19.97
C LEU A 37 -4.58 -12.08 18.85
N ILE A 38 -5.06 -12.09 17.61
CA ILE A 38 -4.22 -12.25 16.42
C ILE A 38 -3.97 -10.86 15.84
N ALA A 39 -2.69 -10.60 15.56
CA ALA A 39 -2.31 -9.37 14.89
C ALA A 39 -3.05 -9.25 13.55
N PRO A 40 -3.47 -8.03 13.15
CA PRO A 40 -4.22 -7.84 11.91
C PRO A 40 -3.47 -8.42 10.70
N ASP A 41 -4.25 -8.89 9.73
CA ASP A 41 -3.73 -9.41 8.47
C ASP A 41 -2.87 -8.35 7.76
N VAL A 42 -1.80 -8.80 7.10
CA VAL A 42 -1.07 -7.95 6.16
C VAL A 42 -1.95 -7.68 4.95
N THR A 43 -1.96 -6.43 4.51
CA THR A 43 -2.73 -5.95 3.36
C THR A 43 -1.83 -5.20 2.40
N VAL A 44 -2.09 -5.39 1.11
CA VAL A 44 -1.51 -4.59 0.02
C VAL A 44 -2.64 -3.85 -0.67
N ARG A 45 -2.54 -2.53 -0.77
CA ARG A 45 -3.51 -1.71 -1.51
C ARG A 45 -2.80 -0.93 -2.61
N ASP A 46 -3.20 -1.19 -3.85
CA ASP A 46 -2.82 -0.40 -5.01
C ASP A 46 -3.69 0.87 -5.10
N SER A 47 -3.06 2.04 -5.20
CA SER A 47 -3.76 3.33 -5.36
C SER A 47 -3.36 4.04 -6.67
N GLY A 48 -2.96 3.30 -7.69
CA GLY A 48 -2.51 3.84 -8.96
C GLY A 48 -1.02 4.15 -8.92
N SER A 49 -0.65 5.39 -8.55
CA SER A 49 0.76 5.84 -8.51
C SER A 49 1.54 5.35 -7.28
N ALA A 50 0.84 4.84 -6.27
CA ALA A 50 1.44 4.34 -5.05
C ALA A 50 0.87 2.97 -4.67
N VAL A 51 1.57 2.28 -3.80
CA VAL A 51 1.14 1.06 -3.14
C VAL A 51 1.29 1.21 -1.63
N ILE A 52 0.37 0.61 -0.88
CA ILE A 52 0.31 0.72 0.57
C ILE A 52 0.41 -0.66 1.17
N LEU A 53 1.44 -0.87 1.99
CA LEU A 53 1.63 -2.06 2.82
C LEU A 53 1.20 -1.76 4.24
N SER A 54 0.29 -2.55 4.81
CA SER A 54 -0.12 -2.38 6.21
C SER A 54 -0.44 -3.68 6.92
N ASN A 55 -0.12 -3.75 8.22
CA ASN A 55 -0.46 -4.86 9.12
C ASN A 55 -1.23 -4.38 10.37
N GLY A 56 -1.82 -3.18 10.31
CA GLY A 56 -2.53 -2.53 11.43
C GLY A 56 -1.65 -1.91 12.53
N ILE A 57 -0.33 -2.19 12.55
CA ILE A 57 0.65 -1.53 13.42
C ILE A 57 1.46 -0.52 12.61
N VAL A 58 1.94 -0.97 11.46
CA VAL A 58 2.65 -0.18 10.45
C VAL A 58 1.76 0.00 9.23
N SER A 59 1.82 1.18 8.61
CA SER A 59 1.34 1.42 7.25
C SER A 59 2.35 2.27 6.49
N ALA A 60 2.93 1.71 5.43
CA ALA A 60 3.88 2.39 4.55
C ALA A 60 3.23 2.67 3.20
N THR A 61 3.20 3.94 2.78
CA THR A 61 2.81 4.36 1.43
C THR A 61 4.06 4.56 0.59
N ILE A 62 4.15 3.86 -0.53
CA ILE A 62 5.34 3.82 -1.38
C ILE A 62 4.97 4.30 -2.79
N ASP A 63 5.67 5.30 -3.29
CA ASP A 63 5.54 5.76 -4.67
C ASP A 63 6.11 4.71 -5.63
N LYS A 64 5.31 4.29 -6.62
CA LYS A 64 5.69 3.21 -7.52
C LYS A 64 6.77 3.60 -8.52
N SER A 65 6.90 4.88 -8.84
CA SER A 65 7.89 5.32 -9.83
C SER A 65 9.30 5.41 -9.23
N SER A 66 9.40 5.70 -7.94
CA SER A 66 10.66 6.04 -7.25
C SER A 66 11.02 5.10 -6.10
N ALA A 67 10.15 4.14 -5.77
CA ALA A 67 10.25 3.26 -4.60
C ALA A 67 10.40 4.04 -3.27
N THR A 68 10.02 5.32 -3.24
CA THR A 68 10.16 6.17 -2.05
C THR A 68 8.99 5.94 -1.12
N ILE A 69 9.26 5.70 0.17
CA ILE A 69 8.23 5.73 1.21
C ILE A 69 7.91 7.20 1.50
N THR A 70 6.69 7.62 1.16
CA THR A 70 6.18 8.98 1.32
C THR A 70 5.34 9.17 2.59
N SER A 71 4.89 8.07 3.20
CA SER A 71 4.25 8.08 4.51
C SER A 71 4.61 6.79 5.25
N PHE A 72 4.97 6.92 6.52
CA PHE A 72 5.25 5.78 7.39
C PHE A 72 4.50 5.96 8.70
N ILE A 73 3.31 5.36 8.76
CA ILE A 73 2.46 5.40 9.95
C ILE A 73 2.84 4.26 10.87
N TYR A 74 3.11 4.59 12.12
CA TYR A 74 3.39 3.66 13.20
C TYR A 74 2.46 3.97 14.37
N ASP A 75 1.65 3.00 14.81
CA ASP A 75 0.67 3.16 15.89
C ASP A 75 -0.21 4.43 15.74
N GLY A 76 -0.61 4.74 14.49
CA GLY A 76 -1.48 5.87 14.15
C GLY A 76 -0.78 7.22 13.96
N MET A 77 0.53 7.30 14.15
CA MET A 77 1.32 8.52 13.93
C MET A 77 2.19 8.37 12.67
N ASN A 78 2.11 9.33 11.74
CA ASN A 78 3.07 9.37 10.63
C ASN A 78 4.42 9.88 11.13
N LEU A 79 5.42 9.01 11.13
CA LEU A 79 6.76 9.31 11.62
C LEU A 79 7.56 10.23 10.70
N LEU A 80 7.08 10.45 9.47
CA LEU A 80 7.74 11.31 8.48
C LEU A 80 7.21 12.75 8.51
N ASP A 81 6.06 13.00 9.15
CA ASP A 81 5.44 14.32 9.19
C ASP A 81 6.39 15.38 9.77
N GLY A 82 6.45 16.54 9.11
CA GLY A 82 7.32 17.65 9.50
C GLY A 82 8.79 17.50 9.07
N GLY A 83 9.15 16.41 8.38
CA GLY A 83 10.43 16.28 7.71
C GLY A 83 10.60 17.26 6.53
N TYR A 84 11.83 17.36 6.01
CA TYR A 84 12.13 18.14 4.81
C TYR A 84 11.24 17.70 3.64
N ASP A 85 10.56 18.67 3.00
CA ASP A 85 9.54 18.46 1.97
C ASP A 85 8.44 17.44 2.37
N GLY A 86 8.05 17.41 3.64
CA GLY A 86 7.04 16.48 4.17
C GLY A 86 7.60 15.14 4.66
N GLY A 87 8.92 14.92 4.54
CA GLY A 87 9.61 13.72 5.01
C GLY A 87 9.47 12.53 4.06
N LYS A 88 10.54 11.73 3.98
CA LYS A 88 10.61 10.56 3.10
C LYS A 88 11.70 9.59 3.54
N ILE A 89 11.51 8.32 3.23
CA ILE A 89 12.57 7.30 3.26
C ILE A 89 12.79 6.87 1.82
N TYR A 90 14.02 7.03 1.33
CA TYR A 90 14.35 6.81 -0.07
C TYR A 90 15.70 6.11 -0.23
N TRP A 91 15.86 5.41 -1.35
CA TRP A 91 17.11 4.83 -1.78
C TRP A 91 17.91 5.84 -2.60
N SER A 92 19.23 5.87 -2.41
CA SER A 92 20.11 6.68 -3.23
C SER A 92 21.44 5.97 -3.45
N TRP A 93 22.12 6.32 -4.53
CA TRP A 93 23.50 5.96 -4.80
C TRP A 93 24.20 7.13 -5.50
N ASN A 94 25.51 7.06 -5.58
CA ASN A 94 26.32 8.11 -6.22
C ASN A 94 27.38 7.50 -7.12
N MET A 95 26.98 7.15 -8.34
CA MET A 95 27.85 6.59 -9.39
C MET A 95 27.23 6.83 -10.77
N PRO A 96 27.85 7.59 -11.70
CA PRO A 96 28.88 8.58 -11.46
C PRO A 96 28.34 9.84 -10.76
N ASN A 97 27.02 10.04 -10.76
CA ASN A 97 26.33 11.16 -10.12
C ASN A 97 25.35 10.65 -9.06
N TYR A 98 24.90 11.57 -8.19
CA TYR A 98 23.83 11.28 -7.24
C TYR A 98 22.54 10.94 -7.98
N GLN A 99 21.96 9.81 -7.62
CA GLN A 99 20.77 9.25 -8.27
C GLN A 99 19.88 8.58 -7.23
N ASN A 100 18.58 8.57 -7.55
CA ASN A 100 17.54 7.81 -6.87
C ASN A 100 16.86 6.88 -7.89
N PRO A 101 16.14 5.84 -7.43
CA PRO A 101 15.29 5.08 -8.33
C PRO A 101 14.27 6.00 -9.01
N SER A 102 14.01 5.74 -10.29
CA SER A 102 13.01 6.47 -11.07
C SER A 102 12.46 5.57 -12.18
N GLY A 103 11.24 5.83 -12.64
CA GLY A 103 10.61 5.03 -13.70
C GLY A 103 10.47 3.54 -13.36
N CYS A 104 10.34 3.19 -12.07
CA CYS A 104 10.30 1.79 -11.66
C CYS A 104 9.02 1.09 -12.14
N THR A 105 9.14 -0.22 -12.40
CA THR A 105 8.01 -1.13 -12.59
C THR A 105 7.69 -1.81 -11.26
N TYR A 106 6.42 -1.74 -10.84
CA TYR A 106 5.95 -2.34 -9.60
C TYR A 106 5.49 -3.79 -9.81
N THR A 107 5.88 -4.68 -8.88
CA THR A 107 5.44 -6.08 -8.83
C THR A 107 4.98 -6.45 -7.42
N LEU A 108 3.86 -7.15 -7.30
CA LEU A 108 3.49 -7.87 -6.08
C LEU A 108 4.16 -9.26 -6.12
N VAL A 109 5.22 -9.43 -5.34
CA VAL A 109 6.05 -10.65 -5.33
C VAL A 109 5.38 -11.75 -4.51
N ALA A 110 4.87 -11.40 -3.33
CA ALA A 110 4.10 -12.29 -2.47
C ALA A 110 2.78 -11.63 -2.09
N ASP A 111 1.68 -12.22 -2.54
CA ASP A 111 0.33 -11.76 -2.23
C ASP A 111 -0.09 -12.29 -0.84
N PRO A 112 -0.40 -11.42 0.14
CA PRO A 112 -0.85 -11.87 1.46
C PRO A 112 -2.13 -12.71 1.40
N ALA A 113 -2.98 -12.56 0.37
CA ALA A 113 -4.15 -13.41 0.20
C ALA A 113 -3.80 -14.89 -0.02
N SER A 114 -2.59 -15.18 -0.52
CA SER A 114 -2.10 -16.55 -0.75
C SER A 114 -1.55 -17.23 0.51
N ASP A 115 -1.20 -16.46 1.55
CA ASP A 115 -0.66 -16.97 2.82
C ASP A 115 -1.49 -16.46 4.01
N SER A 116 -2.82 -16.49 3.85
CA SER A 116 -3.77 -16.14 4.93
C SER A 116 -3.45 -14.82 5.65
N GLY A 117 -2.90 -13.81 4.97
CA GLY A 117 -2.53 -12.52 5.55
C GLY A 117 -1.22 -12.49 6.37
N ASN A 118 -0.34 -13.48 6.25
CA ASN A 118 0.88 -13.56 7.08
C ASN A 118 1.98 -12.59 6.66
N TYR A 119 2.21 -12.41 5.37
CA TYR A 119 3.19 -11.45 4.88
C TYR A 119 2.85 -10.98 3.48
N ALA A 120 3.43 -9.85 3.09
CA ALA A 120 3.44 -9.37 1.73
C ALA A 120 4.86 -8.93 1.36
N GLU A 121 5.24 -9.16 0.11
CA GLU A 121 6.48 -8.64 -0.45
C GLU A 121 6.19 -7.99 -1.80
N ILE A 122 6.77 -6.82 -2.03
CA ILE A 122 6.66 -6.06 -3.26
C ILE A 122 8.04 -5.69 -3.77
N ASP A 123 8.16 -5.59 -5.09
CA ASP A 123 9.35 -5.20 -5.82
C ASP A 123 9.09 -3.93 -6.64
N PHE A 124 10.13 -3.10 -6.75
CA PHE A 124 10.20 -1.96 -7.66
C PHE A 124 11.48 -2.09 -8.49
N ARG A 125 11.28 -2.42 -9.76
CA ARG A 125 12.36 -2.63 -10.71
C ARG A 125 12.66 -1.39 -11.54
N MET A 126 13.86 -0.84 -11.40
CA MET A 126 14.44 0.16 -12.31
C MET A 126 15.41 -0.53 -13.26
N ALA A 127 15.21 -0.40 -14.57
CA ALA A 127 16.19 -0.80 -15.57
C ALA A 127 17.11 0.37 -15.91
N TRP A 128 18.40 0.09 -16.13
CA TRP A 128 19.30 1.13 -16.61
C TRP A 128 18.84 1.64 -17.98
N ASN A 129 18.82 2.97 -18.14
CA ASN A 129 18.33 3.61 -19.36
C ASN A 129 19.41 3.78 -20.45
N GLY A 130 20.63 3.28 -20.23
CA GLY A 130 21.76 3.42 -21.15
C GLY A 130 22.52 4.75 -21.03
N SER A 131 22.13 5.63 -20.11
CA SER A 131 22.80 6.91 -19.93
C SER A 131 24.14 6.75 -19.21
N ALA A 132 25.20 7.31 -19.79
CA ALA A 132 26.52 7.42 -19.17
C ALA A 132 26.56 8.38 -17.96
N SER A 133 25.50 9.16 -17.72
CA SER A 133 25.39 10.03 -16.54
C SER A 133 24.82 9.31 -15.31
N GLU A 134 24.36 8.07 -15.47
CA GLU A 134 23.71 7.26 -14.45
C GLU A 134 24.53 6.01 -14.13
N ALA A 135 24.24 5.37 -13.01
CA ALA A 135 24.85 4.10 -12.68
C ALA A 135 24.40 3.08 -13.72
N ALA A 136 25.36 2.45 -14.39
CA ALA A 136 25.11 1.40 -15.36
C ALA A 136 24.68 0.12 -14.62
N MET A 137 23.48 0.10 -14.05
CA MET A 137 22.97 -1.03 -13.29
C MET A 137 21.45 -1.05 -13.27
N ASP A 138 20.95 -2.27 -13.24
CA ASP A 138 19.58 -2.56 -12.88
C ASP A 138 19.44 -2.57 -11.36
N VAL A 139 18.29 -2.11 -10.86
CA VAL A 139 18.00 -2.07 -9.43
C VAL A 139 16.63 -2.64 -9.16
N ASP A 140 16.56 -3.66 -8.32
CA ASP A 140 15.34 -4.22 -7.76
C ASP A 140 15.27 -3.80 -6.28
N ILE A 141 14.18 -3.16 -5.86
CA ILE A 141 13.97 -2.74 -4.47
C ILE A 141 12.81 -3.52 -3.88
N TYR A 142 13.09 -4.23 -2.80
CA TYR A 142 12.13 -5.06 -2.10
C TYR A 142 11.68 -4.39 -0.82
N TYR A 143 10.37 -4.36 -0.61
CA TYR A 143 9.78 -4.08 0.68
C TYR A 143 8.91 -5.26 1.12
N CYS A 144 9.15 -5.73 2.34
CA CYS A 144 8.43 -6.86 2.93
C CYS A 144 7.84 -6.47 4.28
N LEU A 145 6.59 -6.85 4.52
CA LEU A 145 5.88 -6.61 5.77
C LEU A 145 5.27 -7.92 6.26
N LEU A 146 5.55 -8.25 7.52
CA LEU A 146 5.04 -9.44 8.19
C LEU A 146 3.93 -9.05 9.17
N ARG A 147 3.02 -9.99 9.41
CA ARG A 147 1.97 -9.88 10.41
C ARG A 147 2.58 -9.65 11.79
N GLY A 148 2.08 -8.64 12.51
CA GLY A 148 2.49 -8.35 13.88
C GLY A 148 3.89 -7.74 14.05
N THR A 149 4.64 -7.49 12.96
CA THR A 149 5.93 -6.78 13.06
C THR A 149 5.72 -5.28 13.18
N ARG A 150 6.69 -4.61 13.80
CA ARG A 150 6.66 -3.17 14.12
C ARG A 150 7.46 -2.32 13.13
N GLY A 151 7.87 -2.91 12.02
CA GLY A 151 8.68 -2.27 10.98
C GLY A 151 8.56 -3.00 9.66
N ILE A 152 9.06 -2.34 8.61
CA ILE A 152 9.17 -2.88 7.26
C ILE A 152 10.59 -3.38 7.02
N TYR A 153 10.72 -4.50 6.33
CA TYR A 153 12.00 -5.01 5.86
C TYR A 153 12.26 -4.43 4.47
N ALA A 154 13.48 -3.97 4.24
CA ALA A 154 13.87 -3.30 3.01
C ALA A 154 15.17 -3.93 2.51
N ALA A 155 15.21 -4.28 1.23
CA ALA A 155 16.39 -4.82 0.57
C ALA A 155 16.49 -4.27 -0.85
N ALA A 156 17.69 -4.33 -1.42
CA ALA A 156 17.91 -3.99 -2.82
C ALA A 156 18.86 -5.01 -3.46
N MET A 157 18.60 -5.36 -4.71
CA MET A 157 19.51 -6.11 -5.56
C MET A 157 19.97 -5.21 -6.70
N LEU A 158 21.29 -5.05 -6.83
CA LEU A 158 21.92 -4.25 -7.87
C LEU A 158 22.59 -5.22 -8.85
N ASN A 159 22.20 -5.15 -10.11
CA ASN A 159 22.74 -6.03 -11.16
C ASN A 159 23.45 -5.19 -12.23
N HIS A 160 24.72 -5.50 -12.46
CA HIS A 160 25.54 -4.90 -13.52
C HIS A 160 25.97 -6.00 -14.50
N PRO A 161 25.16 -6.27 -15.55
CA PRO A 161 25.57 -7.11 -16.66
C PRO A 161 26.85 -6.59 -17.31
N SER A 162 27.71 -7.50 -17.77
CA SER A 162 28.95 -7.14 -18.48
C SER A 162 28.73 -6.40 -19.81
N SER A 163 27.49 -6.36 -20.31
CA SER A 163 27.09 -5.64 -21.51
C SER A 163 26.73 -4.17 -21.28
N TYR A 164 26.70 -3.72 -20.02
CA TYR A 164 26.39 -2.33 -19.66
C TYR A 164 27.61 -1.42 -19.78
#